data_AF-A0A7S1EW29-F1
#
_entry.id   AF-A0A7S1EW29-F1
#
_cell.length_a   1.000
_cell.length_b   1.000
_cell.length_c   1.000
_cell.angle_alpha   90.00
_cell.angle_beta   90.00
_cell.angle_gamma   90.00
#
_symmetry.space_group_name_H-M   'P 1'
#
loop_
_entity.id
_entity.type
_entity.pdbx_description
1 polymer ?
#
loop_
_entity_poly.entity_id
_entity_poly.type
_entity_poly.pdbx_seq_one_letter_code
_entity_poly.pdbx_strand_id
1 'polypeptide(L)'
;FPDLLVPSNDGSLHGTQWSTPQHIKNLRSIGLAGSSGHTTGRRARFAFGAFGPYTAALVILFAKEMYVLKLGANAERLSLITAVWSMTFPLMYPVAGALMDREPSLLAFARCGRRAPWFLIHILPLALIVAVVYLPGLLWTPGSGSLMLDVWLAVNLTLSAWCVTVLLNAWESARAEIYPFKDERVLVSGLEKIVGALAFGAAFLPQMLLW
;
A
#
# COMPACT_ATOMS: atom_id res chain seq x y z
N PHE A 1 20.81 2.70 5.73
CA PHE A 1 21.97 2.49 4.85
C PHE A 1 23.06 3.42 5.33
N PRO A 2 24.28 2.92 5.62
CA PRO A 2 25.36 3.79 6.05
C PRO A 2 25.65 4.79 4.94
N ASP A 3 25.80 6.05 5.35
CA ASP A 3 26.19 7.15 4.49
C ASP A 3 27.42 6.75 3.67
N LEU A 4 27.23 6.67 2.36
CA LEU A 4 28.32 6.80 1.41
C LEU A 4 28.89 8.20 1.63
N LEU A 5 29.95 8.26 2.43
CA LEU A 5 30.88 9.39 2.45
C LEU A 5 31.47 9.49 1.04
N VAL A 6 30.83 10.31 0.20
CA VAL A 6 31.45 10.81 -1.02
C VAL A 6 32.51 11.81 -0.58
N PRO A 7 33.81 11.55 -0.82
CA PRO A 7 34.83 12.55 -0.54
C PRO A 7 34.61 13.74 -1.50
N SER A 8 34.26 14.90 -0.94
CA SER A 8 34.28 16.15 -1.70
C SER A 8 35.73 16.49 -2.02
N ASN A 9 36.06 16.57 -3.30
CA ASN A 9 37.43 16.78 -3.78
C ASN A 9 37.90 18.25 -3.68
N ASP A 10 37.07 19.10 -3.11
CA ASP A 10 37.33 20.53 -3.02
C ASP A 10 37.59 20.85 -1.55
N GLY A 11 38.84 21.13 -1.21
CA GLY A 11 39.33 21.40 0.15
C GLY A 11 38.76 22.65 0.83
N SER A 12 37.53 23.04 0.56
CA SER A 12 36.81 24.13 1.21
C SER A 12 35.69 23.58 2.10
N LEU A 13 35.94 23.55 3.41
CA LEU A 13 34.94 23.34 4.44
C LEU A 13 34.00 24.56 4.54
N HIS A 14 33.07 24.71 3.61
CA HIS A 14 31.89 25.55 3.85
C HIS A 14 30.90 24.78 4.70
N GLY A 15 31.11 24.85 6.02
CA GLY A 15 30.19 24.35 7.01
C GLY A 15 28.87 25.12 6.95
N THR A 16 27.86 24.55 6.29
CA THR A 16 26.47 24.94 6.51
C THR A 16 26.09 24.55 7.94
N GLN A 17 26.22 25.53 8.82
CA GLN A 17 25.92 25.50 10.24
C GLN A 17 24.40 25.42 10.47
N TRP A 18 23.82 24.21 10.40
CA TRP A 18 22.43 23.95 10.82
C TRP A 18 22.25 22.61 11.56
N SER A 19 23.24 22.20 12.35
CA SER A 19 23.04 21.12 13.33
C SER A 19 23.32 21.65 14.72
N THR A 20 22.26 22.04 15.44
CA THR A 20 22.34 22.29 16.88
C THR A 20 22.96 21.06 17.58
N PRO A 21 23.78 21.23 18.63
CA PRO A 21 24.46 20.13 19.32
C PRO A 21 23.54 18.99 19.81
N GLN A 22 22.25 19.29 20.04
CA GLN A 22 21.23 18.31 20.39
C GLN A 22 20.89 17.34 19.24
N HIS A 23 20.90 17.80 17.99
CA HIS A 23 20.54 16.95 16.85
C HIS A 23 21.61 15.88 16.59
N ILE A 24 22.88 16.18 16.84
CA ILE A 24 24.00 15.24 16.72
C ILE A 24 23.98 14.22 17.87
N LYS A 25 23.62 14.63 19.10
CA LYS A 25 23.45 13.71 20.23
C LYS A 25 22.30 12.72 20.00
N ASN A 26 21.18 13.17 19.45
CA ASN A 26 20.04 12.29 19.16
C ASN A 26 20.39 11.25 18.08
N LEU A 27 21.10 11.64 17.01
CA LEU A 27 21.53 10.70 15.97
C LEU A 27 22.52 9.66 16.50
N ARG A 28 23.44 10.03 17.41
CA ARG A 28 24.34 9.06 18.07
C ARG A 28 23.60 8.08 18.99
N SER A 29 22.42 8.45 19.51
CA SER A 29 21.64 7.57 20.39
C SER A 29 20.78 6.53 19.65
N ILE A 30 20.50 6.75 18.36
CA ILE A 30 19.78 5.78 17.52
C ILE A 30 20.65 4.53 17.39
N GLY A 31 20.19 3.44 17.99
CA GLY A 31 20.89 2.15 17.99
C GLY A 31 21.85 1.86 19.14
N LEU A 32 22.22 2.85 19.98
CA LEU A 32 22.99 2.55 21.21
C LEU A 32 22.17 1.72 22.22
N ALA A 33 20.84 1.88 22.19
CA ALA A 33 19.89 1.07 22.97
C ALA A 33 19.16 -0.01 22.14
N GLY A 34 19.56 -0.24 20.88
CA GLY A 34 18.88 -1.21 20.00
C GLY A 34 17.44 -0.83 19.60
N SER A 35 17.13 0.48 19.52
CA SER A 35 15.78 0.99 19.21
C SER A 35 15.82 2.14 18.22
N SER A 36 14.79 2.27 17.36
CA SER A 36 14.63 3.40 16.42
C SER A 36 14.33 4.74 17.10
N GLY A 37 14.02 4.73 18.40
CA GLY A 37 13.60 5.93 19.15
C GLY A 37 12.12 6.32 18.94
N HIS A 38 11.34 5.53 18.18
CA HIS A 38 9.91 5.76 18.03
C HIS A 38 9.10 5.30 19.25
N THR A 39 8.16 6.15 19.68
CA THR A 39 7.20 5.81 20.73
C THR A 39 6.18 4.80 20.22
N THR A 40 5.54 4.06 21.15
CA THR A 40 4.47 3.10 20.83
C THR A 40 3.34 3.72 20.01
N GLY A 41 2.97 4.98 20.27
CA GLY A 41 1.96 5.71 19.49
C GLY A 41 2.38 5.95 18.05
N ARG A 42 3.66 6.25 17.78
CA ARG A 42 4.17 6.39 16.40
C ARG A 42 4.20 5.05 15.67
N ARG A 43 4.56 3.98 16.36
CA ARG A 43 4.52 2.60 15.83
C ARG A 43 3.09 2.18 15.49
N ALA A 44 2.13 2.48 16.35
CA ALA A 44 0.72 2.23 16.10
C ALA A 44 0.21 3.06 14.91
N ARG A 45 0.48 4.37 14.88
CA ARG A 45 0.10 5.23 13.75
C ARG A 45 0.68 4.73 12.43
N PHE A 46 1.93 4.25 12.45
CA PHE A 46 2.49 3.56 11.30
C PHE A 46 1.62 2.33 11.00
N ALA A 47 1.52 1.32 11.86
CA ALA A 47 0.70 0.12 11.58
C ALA A 47 -0.72 0.42 11.03
N PHE A 48 -1.40 1.45 11.52
CA PHE A 48 -2.71 1.91 11.01
C PHE A 48 -2.71 2.40 9.55
N GLY A 49 -1.57 2.81 9.00
CA GLY A 49 -1.44 3.15 7.58
C GLY A 49 -1.76 1.98 6.64
N ALA A 50 -1.58 0.74 7.07
CA ALA A 50 -1.95 -0.45 6.30
C ALA A 50 -3.47 -0.70 6.26
N PHE A 51 -4.27 -0.01 7.07
CA PHE A 51 -5.72 -0.20 7.15
C PHE A 51 -6.41 -0.02 5.80
N GLY A 52 -6.14 1.11 5.12
CA GLY A 52 -6.76 1.44 3.84
C GLY A 52 -6.53 0.37 2.75
N PRO A 53 -5.26 0.00 2.45
CA PRO A 53 -4.96 -1.06 1.49
C PRO A 53 -5.61 -2.41 1.83
N TYR A 54 -5.63 -2.83 3.11
CA TYR A 54 -6.27 -4.09 3.51
C TYR A 54 -7.78 -4.05 3.36
N THR A 55 -8.44 -2.96 3.79
CA THR A 55 -9.89 -2.79 3.60
C THR A 55 -10.23 -2.81 2.11
N ALA A 56 -9.51 -2.04 1.29
CA ALA A 56 -9.74 -1.97 -0.15
C ALA A 56 -9.59 -3.34 -0.83
N ALA A 57 -8.50 -4.07 -0.52
CA ALA A 57 -8.25 -5.40 -1.08
C ALA A 57 -9.42 -6.36 -0.82
N LEU A 58 -9.99 -6.32 0.39
CA LEU A 58 -11.10 -7.20 0.74
C LEU A 58 -12.44 -6.74 0.12
N VAL A 59 -12.70 -5.43 0.07
CA VAL A 59 -13.88 -4.88 -0.63
C VAL A 59 -13.90 -5.31 -2.11
N ILE A 60 -12.75 -5.23 -2.78
CA ILE A 60 -12.59 -5.68 -4.16
C ILE A 60 -12.80 -7.19 -4.30
N LEU A 61 -12.31 -7.97 -3.32
CA LEU A 61 -12.54 -9.41 -3.30
C LEU A 61 -14.02 -9.75 -3.19
N PHE A 62 -14.81 -9.01 -2.39
CA PHE A 62 -16.26 -9.22 -2.28
C PHE A 62 -17.05 -8.67 -3.47
N ALA A 63 -16.54 -7.64 -4.15
CA ALA A 63 -17.19 -7.11 -5.34
C ALA A 63 -17.43 -8.21 -6.39
N LYS A 64 -16.50 -9.15 -6.57
CA LYS A 64 -16.70 -10.28 -7.50
C LYS A 64 -17.94 -11.12 -7.17
N GLU A 65 -18.26 -11.32 -5.89
CA GLU A 65 -19.40 -12.13 -5.45
C GLU A 65 -20.71 -11.41 -5.75
N MET A 66 -20.73 -10.09 -5.53
CA MET A 66 -21.89 -9.26 -5.87
C MET A 66 -22.19 -9.29 -7.37
N TYR A 67 -21.18 -9.41 -8.24
CA TYR A 67 -21.40 -9.50 -9.69
C TYR A 67 -22.09 -10.80 -10.09
N VAL A 68 -21.77 -11.92 -9.43
CA VAL A 68 -22.50 -13.18 -9.65
C VAL A 68 -23.91 -13.08 -9.10
N LEU A 69 -24.03 -12.68 -7.82
CA LEU A 69 -25.29 -12.80 -7.08
C LEU A 69 -26.34 -11.75 -7.48
N LYS A 70 -25.94 -10.50 -7.72
CA LYS A 70 -26.88 -9.41 -8.04
C LYS A 70 -27.00 -9.12 -9.53
N LEU A 71 -25.93 -9.25 -10.31
CA LEU A 71 -25.93 -8.91 -11.73
C LEU A 71 -26.18 -10.13 -12.64
N GLY A 72 -26.15 -11.35 -12.07
CA GLY A 72 -26.34 -12.58 -12.83
C GLY A 72 -25.18 -12.87 -13.79
N ALA A 73 -23.96 -12.41 -13.45
CA ALA A 73 -22.78 -12.68 -14.25
C ALA A 73 -22.52 -14.20 -14.37
N ASN A 74 -22.05 -14.64 -15.54
CA ASN A 74 -21.74 -16.04 -15.76
C ASN A 74 -20.53 -16.46 -14.89
N ALA A 75 -20.75 -17.41 -13.98
CA ALA A 75 -19.74 -17.90 -13.06
C ALA A 75 -18.50 -18.49 -13.76
N GLU A 76 -18.65 -19.08 -14.95
CA GLU A 76 -17.54 -19.62 -15.74
C GLU A 76 -16.61 -18.51 -16.26
N ARG A 77 -17.18 -17.41 -16.77
CA ARG A 77 -16.39 -16.27 -17.22
C ARG A 77 -15.71 -15.56 -16.06
N LEU A 78 -16.41 -15.44 -14.93
CA LEU A 78 -15.84 -14.86 -13.74
C LEU A 78 -14.68 -15.70 -13.18
N SER A 79 -14.81 -17.02 -13.15
CA SER A 79 -13.73 -17.90 -12.69
C SER A 79 -12.50 -17.78 -13.58
N LEU A 80 -12.68 -17.65 -14.90
CA LEU A 80 -11.59 -17.38 -15.84
C LEU A 80 -10.91 -16.02 -15.56
N ILE A 81 -11.68 -14.94 -15.41
CA ILE A 81 -11.15 -13.60 -15.10
C ILE A 81 -10.34 -13.64 -13.79
N THR A 82 -10.91 -14.24 -12.75
CA THR A 82 -10.28 -14.33 -11.42
C THR A 82 -9.05 -15.23 -11.43
N ALA A 83 -9.03 -16.30 -12.23
CA ALA A 83 -7.85 -17.13 -12.43
C ALA A 83 -6.70 -16.35 -13.08
N VAL A 84 -6.96 -15.62 -14.16
CA VAL A 84 -5.95 -14.75 -14.81
C VAL A 84 -5.46 -13.69 -13.82
N TRP A 85 -6.38 -13.04 -13.09
CA TRP A 85 -6.07 -12.05 -12.07
C TRP A 85 -5.22 -12.60 -10.92
N SER A 86 -5.42 -13.85 -10.50
CA SER A 86 -4.58 -14.47 -9.47
C SER A 86 -3.10 -14.58 -9.88
N MET A 87 -2.84 -14.71 -11.19
CA MET A 87 -1.48 -14.77 -11.73
C MET A 87 -0.83 -13.39 -11.83
N THR A 88 -1.61 -12.30 -11.82
CA THR A 88 -1.05 -10.95 -11.96
C THR A 88 -0.32 -10.48 -10.70
N PHE A 89 -0.78 -10.84 -9.50
CA PHE A 89 -0.14 -10.46 -8.24
C PHE A 89 1.35 -10.84 -8.13
N PRO A 90 1.75 -12.11 -8.31
CA PRO A 90 3.14 -12.51 -8.21
C PRO A 90 4.03 -11.85 -9.27
N LEU A 91 3.47 -11.45 -10.41
CA LEU A 91 4.19 -10.72 -11.46
C LEU A 91 4.34 -9.24 -11.13
N MET A 92 3.29 -8.60 -10.60
CA MET A 92 3.30 -7.17 -10.28
C MET A 92 4.22 -6.82 -9.11
N TYR A 93 4.39 -7.73 -8.13
CA TYR A 93 5.17 -7.47 -6.92
C TYR A 93 6.65 -7.13 -7.18
N PRO A 94 7.43 -7.95 -7.93
CA PRO A 94 8.81 -7.61 -8.26
C PRO A 94 8.92 -6.40 -9.18
N VAL A 95 7.97 -6.22 -10.11
CA VAL A 95 7.94 -5.06 -11.01
C VAL A 95 7.76 -3.76 -10.22
N ALA A 96 6.78 -3.71 -9.31
CA ALA A 96 6.54 -2.57 -8.45
C ALA A 96 7.79 -2.24 -7.60
N GLY A 97 8.41 -3.26 -6.98
CA GLY A 97 9.63 -3.07 -6.20
C GLY A 97 10.78 -2.47 -7.01
N ALA A 98 11.02 -3.02 -8.20
CA ALA A 98 12.07 -2.56 -9.10
C ALA A 98 11.85 -1.13 -9.61
N LEU A 99 10.58 -0.73 -9.84
CA LEU A 99 10.25 0.66 -10.21
C LEU A 99 10.48 1.62 -9.04
N MET A 100 10.01 1.27 -7.84
CA MET A 100 10.23 2.09 -6.64
C MET A 100 11.72 2.26 -6.32
N ASP A 101 12.55 1.31 -6.72
CA ASP A 101 14.00 1.36 -6.51
C ASP A 101 14.72 2.29 -7.48
N ARG A 102 14.22 2.42 -8.70
CA ARG A 102 14.86 3.18 -9.78
C ARG A 102 14.40 4.64 -9.88
N GLU A 103 13.19 4.95 -9.41
CA GLU A 103 12.66 6.30 -9.57
C GLU A 103 13.34 7.31 -8.62
N PRO A 104 13.79 8.47 -9.14
CA PRO A 104 14.26 9.55 -8.30
C PRO A 104 13.11 10.03 -7.42
N SER A 105 13.41 10.44 -6.20
CA SER A 105 12.40 11.03 -5.33
C SER A 105 11.77 12.22 -6.05
N LEU A 106 10.46 12.14 -6.34
CA LEU A 106 9.70 13.28 -6.84
C LEU A 106 10.02 14.46 -5.91
N LEU A 107 10.56 15.56 -6.46
CA LEU A 107 11.26 16.62 -5.71
C LEU A 107 10.46 17.17 -4.52
N ALA A 108 9.13 17.18 -4.61
CA ALA A 108 8.23 17.62 -3.53
C ALA A 108 8.20 16.66 -2.32
N PHE A 109 8.48 15.37 -2.52
CA PHE A 109 8.39 14.32 -1.51
C PHE A 109 9.75 13.80 -1.04
N ALA A 110 10.87 14.39 -1.48
CA ALA A 110 12.20 14.00 -1.02
C ALA A 110 12.35 14.00 0.51
N ARG A 111 11.55 14.82 1.21
CA ARG A 111 11.50 14.90 2.68
C ARG A 111 10.68 13.77 3.34
N CYS A 112 9.81 13.09 2.60
CA CYS A 112 8.91 12.07 3.11
C CYS A 112 9.46 10.64 3.00
N GLY A 113 10.67 10.48 2.46
CA GLY A 113 11.28 9.17 2.17
C GLY A 113 10.91 8.66 0.78
N ARG A 114 11.71 7.73 0.27
CA ARG A 114 11.61 7.24 -1.13
C ARG A 114 10.30 6.50 -1.42
N ARG A 115 9.71 5.83 -0.43
CA ARG A 115 8.51 4.97 -0.59
C ARG A 115 7.18 5.68 -0.35
N ALA A 116 7.19 6.80 0.39
CA ALA A 116 5.98 7.56 0.69
C ALA A 116 5.22 8.11 -0.55
N PRO A 117 5.88 8.62 -1.61
CA PRO A 117 5.19 9.11 -2.80
C PRO A 117 4.39 7.99 -3.47
N TRP A 118 4.99 6.82 -3.61
CA TRP A 118 4.35 5.64 -4.20
C TRP A 118 3.07 5.28 -3.45
N PHE A 119 3.13 5.31 -2.12
CA PHE A 119 1.97 5.04 -1.29
C PHE A 119 0.86 6.10 -1.48
N LEU A 120 1.21 7.38 -1.43
CA LEU A 120 0.24 8.48 -1.54
C LEU A 120 -0.40 8.57 -2.94
N ILE A 121 0.37 8.34 -4.00
CA ILE A 121 -0.11 8.43 -5.37
C ILE A 121 -1.07 7.28 -5.68
N HIS A 122 -0.85 6.09 -5.11
CA HIS A 122 -1.65 4.89 -5.43
C HIS A 122 -2.84 4.68 -4.50
N ILE A 123 -2.88 5.32 -3.32
CA ILE A 123 -4.04 5.18 -2.43
C ILE A 123 -5.27 5.94 -2.96
N LEU A 124 -5.07 7.08 -3.63
CA LEU A 124 -6.16 7.84 -4.25
C LEU A 124 -6.89 7.09 -5.38
N PRO A 125 -6.20 6.55 -6.41
CA PRO A 125 -6.85 5.76 -7.44
C PRO A 125 -7.44 4.47 -6.86
N LEU A 126 -6.82 3.85 -5.85
CA LEU A 126 -7.43 2.69 -5.19
C LEU A 126 -8.76 3.04 -4.52
N ALA A 127 -8.83 4.17 -3.81
CA ALA A 127 -10.07 4.64 -3.20
C ALA A 127 -11.15 4.91 -4.26
N LEU A 128 -10.77 5.50 -5.40
CA LEU A 128 -11.69 5.69 -6.53
C LEU A 128 -12.18 4.36 -7.09
N ILE A 129 -11.28 3.38 -7.31
CA ILE A 129 -11.62 2.04 -7.80
C ILE A 129 -12.62 1.36 -6.85
N VAL A 130 -12.38 1.44 -5.54
CA VAL A 130 -13.28 0.90 -4.51
C VAL A 130 -14.66 1.56 -4.57
N ALA A 131 -14.75 2.86 -4.84
CA ALA A 131 -16.04 3.55 -4.98
C ALA A 131 -16.76 3.15 -6.28
N VAL A 132 -16.04 3.04 -7.39
CA VAL A 132 -16.65 2.78 -8.71
C VAL A 132 -16.93 1.29 -8.97
N VAL A 133 -16.28 0.36 -8.26
CA VAL A 133 -16.48 -1.09 -8.48
C VAL A 133 -17.95 -1.52 -8.30
N TYR A 134 -18.70 -0.77 -7.49
CA TYR A 134 -20.13 -1.00 -7.23
C TYR A 134 -21.08 -0.26 -8.18
N LEU A 135 -20.58 0.64 -9.04
CA LEU A 135 -21.41 1.40 -9.99
C LEU A 135 -22.24 0.52 -10.93
N PRO A 136 -21.78 -0.66 -11.39
CA PRO A 136 -22.61 -1.46 -12.27
C PRO A 136 -23.93 -1.91 -11.64
N GLY A 137 -23.96 -2.11 -10.32
CA GLY A 137 -25.20 -2.39 -9.59
C GLY A 137 -26.24 -1.26 -9.65
N LEU A 138 -25.81 -0.03 -9.94
CA LEU A 138 -26.67 1.15 -10.05
C LEU A 138 -27.05 1.45 -11.50
N LEU A 139 -26.17 1.16 -12.46
CA LEU A 139 -26.29 1.60 -13.85
C LEU A 139 -26.73 0.50 -14.82
N TRP A 140 -26.53 -0.78 -14.50
CA TRP A 140 -26.88 -1.91 -15.38
C TRP A 140 -28.13 -2.63 -14.92
N THR A 141 -28.96 -3.02 -15.89
CA THR A 141 -30.12 -3.88 -15.65
C THR A 141 -29.69 -5.34 -15.43
N PRO A 142 -30.26 -6.02 -14.41
CA PRO A 142 -30.03 -7.44 -14.18
C PRO A 142 -30.34 -8.27 -15.42
N GLY A 143 -29.49 -9.27 -15.72
CA GLY A 143 -29.68 -10.16 -16.87
C GLY A 143 -29.10 -9.66 -18.19
N SER A 144 -28.51 -8.46 -18.23
CA SER A 144 -27.65 -8.06 -19.34
C SER A 144 -26.32 -8.83 -19.24
N GLY A 145 -26.25 -10.01 -19.85
CA GLY A 145 -25.03 -10.82 -20.01
C GLY A 145 -23.99 -10.14 -20.91
N SER A 146 -23.65 -8.90 -20.60
CA SER A 146 -22.85 -8.03 -21.43
C SER A 146 -21.37 -8.32 -21.20
N LEU A 147 -20.64 -8.59 -22.28
CA LEU A 147 -19.18 -8.58 -22.32
C LEU A 147 -18.60 -7.31 -21.65
N MET A 148 -19.35 -6.22 -21.68
CA MET A 148 -18.99 -4.95 -21.03
C MET A 148 -18.86 -5.08 -19.50
N LEU A 149 -19.71 -5.88 -18.84
CA LEU A 149 -19.59 -6.14 -17.39
C LEU A 149 -18.33 -6.95 -17.07
N ASP A 150 -18.05 -7.97 -17.89
CA ASP A 150 -16.86 -8.82 -17.78
C ASP A 150 -15.58 -7.97 -17.93
N VAL A 151 -15.55 -7.10 -18.95
CA VAL A 151 -14.44 -6.16 -19.21
C VAL A 151 -14.30 -5.14 -18.07
N TRP A 152 -15.41 -4.56 -17.61
CA TRP A 152 -15.40 -3.61 -16.50
C TRP A 152 -14.79 -4.21 -15.24
N LEU A 153 -15.23 -5.42 -14.88
CA LEU A 153 -14.71 -6.13 -13.72
C LEU A 153 -13.22 -6.45 -13.89
N ALA A 154 -12.81 -6.97 -15.06
CA ALA A 154 -11.42 -7.30 -15.33
C ALA A 154 -10.49 -6.07 -15.21
N VAL A 155 -10.92 -4.91 -15.73
CA VAL A 155 -10.18 -3.64 -15.61
C VAL A 155 -10.05 -3.22 -14.15
N ASN A 156 -11.15 -3.19 -13.40
CA ASN A 156 -11.14 -2.79 -11.98
C ASN A 156 -10.29 -3.74 -11.13
N LEU A 157 -10.39 -5.05 -11.35
CA LEU A 157 -9.56 -6.06 -10.67
C LEU A 157 -8.08 -5.86 -10.98
N THR A 158 -7.72 -5.60 -12.24
CA THR A 158 -6.32 -5.42 -12.64
C THR A 158 -5.72 -4.13 -12.07
N LEU A 159 -6.44 -3.00 -12.19
CA LEU A 159 -5.99 -1.71 -11.67
C LEU A 159 -5.88 -1.72 -10.14
N SER A 160 -6.83 -2.35 -9.46
CA SER A 160 -6.76 -2.49 -8.01
C SER A 160 -5.64 -3.42 -7.56
N ALA A 161 -5.40 -4.54 -8.26
CA ALA A 161 -4.27 -5.40 -7.97
C ALA A 161 -2.93 -4.65 -8.07
N TRP A 162 -2.77 -3.82 -9.10
CA TRP A 162 -1.61 -2.94 -9.23
C TRP A 162 -1.49 -2.00 -8.02
N CYS A 163 -2.54 -1.25 -7.70
CA CYS A 163 -2.50 -0.29 -6.59
C CYS A 163 -2.23 -0.96 -5.25
N VAL A 164 -2.90 -2.07 -4.94
CA VAL A 164 -2.68 -2.85 -3.71
C VAL A 164 -1.24 -3.37 -3.65
N THR A 165 -0.73 -3.90 -4.76
CA THR A 165 0.66 -4.39 -4.83
C THR A 165 1.66 -3.29 -4.56
N VAL A 166 1.50 -2.13 -5.18
CA VAL A 166 2.34 -0.95 -4.96
C VAL A 166 2.24 -0.47 -3.51
N LEU A 167 1.05 -0.37 -2.96
CA LEU A 167 0.84 0.09 -1.59
C LEU A 167 1.48 -0.85 -0.57
N LEU A 168 1.27 -2.16 -0.70
CA LEU A 168 1.83 -3.15 0.21
C LEU A 168 3.36 -3.23 0.08
N ASN A 169 3.91 -3.17 -1.14
CA ASN A 169 5.36 -3.19 -1.33
C ASN A 169 6.03 -1.92 -0.78
N ALA A 170 5.42 -0.74 -1.01
CA ALA A 170 5.88 0.52 -0.43
C ALA A 170 5.81 0.49 1.11
N TRP A 171 4.73 -0.06 1.66
CA TRP A 171 4.50 -0.21 3.10
C TRP A 171 5.55 -1.11 3.76
N GLU A 172 5.72 -2.31 3.22
CA GLU A 172 6.65 -3.32 3.70
C GLU A 172 8.10 -2.83 3.63
N SER A 173 8.46 -2.20 2.51
CA SER A 173 9.76 -1.55 2.35
C SER A 173 9.95 -0.42 3.37
N ALA A 174 8.96 0.45 3.57
CA ALA A 174 9.04 1.53 4.54
C ALA A 174 9.18 1.01 5.98
N ARG A 175 8.53 -0.11 6.32
CA ARG A 175 8.67 -0.75 7.63
C ARG A 175 10.11 -1.17 7.89
N ALA A 176 10.78 -1.76 6.90
CA ALA A 176 12.18 -2.15 6.99
C ALA A 176 13.13 -0.95 7.09
N GLU A 177 12.82 0.16 6.40
CA GLU A 177 13.62 1.39 6.45
C GLU A 177 13.46 2.16 7.78
N ILE A 178 12.23 2.24 8.31
CA ILE A 178 11.91 3.02 9.52
C ILE A 178 12.29 2.26 10.81
N TYR A 179 12.15 0.94 10.81
CA TYR A 179 12.42 0.08 11.98
C TYR A 179 13.55 -0.91 11.64
N PRO A 180 14.83 -0.53 11.81
CA PRO A 180 15.94 -1.41 11.44
C PRO A 180 16.08 -2.64 12.38
N PHE A 181 15.68 -2.50 13.65
CA PHE A 181 15.84 -3.54 14.66
C PHE A 181 14.79 -4.66 14.51
N LYS A 182 15.21 -5.91 14.71
CA LYS A 182 14.35 -7.09 14.53
C LYS A 182 13.15 -7.09 15.48
N ASP A 183 13.39 -6.88 16.77
CA ASP A 183 12.34 -6.97 17.79
C ASP A 183 11.28 -5.87 17.61
N GLU A 184 11.72 -4.67 17.22
CA GLU A 184 10.82 -3.57 16.90
C GLU A 184 9.97 -3.87 15.65
N ARG A 185 10.56 -4.45 14.59
CA ARG A 185 9.81 -4.89 13.41
C ARG A 185 8.78 -5.97 13.73
N VAL A 186 9.13 -6.93 14.58
CA VAL A 186 8.20 -7.97 15.03
C VAL A 186 7.01 -7.35 15.75
N LEU A 187 7.25 -6.38 16.65
CA LEU A 187 6.19 -5.66 17.35
C LEU A 187 5.29 -4.89 16.39
N VAL A 188 5.87 -4.13 15.46
CA VAL A 188 5.10 -3.36 14.45
C VAL A 188 4.30 -4.30 13.54
N SER A 189 4.88 -5.43 13.12
CA SER A 189 4.20 -6.46 12.34
C SER A 189 3.03 -7.10 13.12
N GLY A 190 3.19 -7.31 14.43
CA GLY A 190 2.10 -7.75 15.30
C GLY A 190 0.93 -6.76 15.31
N LEU A 191 1.22 -5.46 15.48
CA LEU A 191 0.21 -4.40 15.42
C LEU A 191 -0.47 -4.33 14.05
N GLU A 192 0.29 -4.48 12.97
CA GLU A 192 -0.22 -4.48 11.60
C GLU A 192 -1.21 -5.62 11.35
N LYS A 193 -0.97 -6.82 11.90
CA LYS A 193 -1.93 -7.94 11.82
C LYS A 193 -3.24 -7.64 12.54
N ILE A 194 -3.18 -6.97 13.69
CA ILE A 194 -4.38 -6.52 14.41
C ILE A 194 -5.14 -5.49 13.58
N VAL A 195 -4.44 -4.50 13.01
CA VAL A 195 -5.02 -3.51 12.09
C VAL A 195 -5.62 -4.20 10.87
N GLY A 196 -4.96 -5.20 10.30
CA GLY A 196 -5.48 -5.98 9.18
C GLY A 196 -6.77 -6.71 9.51
N ALA A 197 -6.88 -7.32 10.70
CA ALA A 197 -8.12 -7.94 11.17
C ALA A 197 -9.26 -6.91 11.29
N LEU A 198 -8.98 -5.71 11.84
CA LEU A 198 -9.95 -4.62 11.91
C LEU A 198 -10.35 -4.11 10.51
N ALA A 199 -9.38 -3.96 9.62
CA ALA A 199 -9.58 -3.53 8.24
C ALA A 199 -10.47 -4.50 7.45
N PHE A 200 -10.28 -5.80 7.67
CA PHE A 200 -11.14 -6.84 7.12
C PHE A 200 -12.55 -6.78 7.69
N GLY A 201 -12.71 -6.59 9.01
CA GLY A 201 -14.02 -6.35 9.61
C GLY A 201 -14.75 -5.16 8.99
N ALA A 202 -14.05 -4.04 8.79
CA ALA A 202 -14.63 -2.83 8.19
C ALA A 202 -15.03 -3.02 6.71
N ALA A 203 -14.31 -3.85 5.96
CA ALA A 203 -14.63 -4.15 4.56
C ALA A 203 -15.93 -4.93 4.37
N PHE A 204 -16.51 -5.53 5.42
CA PHE A 204 -17.85 -6.12 5.35
C PHE A 204 -18.97 -5.07 5.38
N LEU A 205 -18.73 -3.86 5.86
CA LEU A 205 -19.79 -2.85 6.00
C LEU A 205 -20.47 -2.48 4.67
N PRO A 206 -19.73 -2.21 3.56
CA PRO A 206 -20.36 -1.96 2.27
C PRO A 206 -21.21 -3.14 1.79
N GLN A 207 -20.74 -4.37 2.03
CA GLN A 207 -21.50 -5.57 1.66
C GLN A 207 -22.81 -5.63 2.45
N MET A 208 -22.79 -5.42 3.77
CA MET A 208 -24.00 -5.42 4.58
C MET A 208 -25.02 -4.34 4.17
N LEU A 209 -24.55 -3.18 3.73
CA LEU A 209 -25.41 -2.07 3.30
C LEU A 209 -26.00 -2.27 1.89
N LEU A 210 -25.24 -2.95 1.02
CA LEU A 210 -25.65 -3.18 -0.36
C LEU A 210 -26.52 -4.42 -0.52
N TRP A 211 -26.64 -5.29 0.48
CA TRP A 211 -27.49 -6.49 0.45
C TRP A 211 -28.96 -6.14 0.61
#